data_AF-A0A662YXG2-F1
#
_entry.id   AF-A0A662YXG2-F1
#
_cell.length_a   1.000
_cell.length_b   1.000
_cell.length_c   1.000
_cell.angle_alpha   90.00
_cell.angle_beta   90.00
_cell.angle_gamma   90.00
#
_symmetry.space_group_name_H-M   'P 1'
#
loop_
_entity.id
_entity.type
_entity.pdbx_description
1 polymer ?
#
loop_
_entity_poly.entity_id
_entity_poly.type
_entity_poly.pdbx_seq_one_letter_code
_entity_poly.pdbx_strand_id
1 'polypeptide(L)'
;MCYPWCYLKRDPCSLTRGEGFSIEAAESIQAEDESAKLCKRRIEHLKEHSSDQPAAVNVWKKQRMDRMMVEHLLRCGYYSTAVKLARQSGIEDLVNIEMFLTAKEVEESLERQETATCLAWCHDNKSRLRKMKFSFQSCLEFSLRIQEFIELIRQNKRMDAVRHARKHFSQAEGGQLDEVRQVMGMLAFPSDTHISPYKSLLSIRQDDKVICPRTKEVFNFSQAEKVYIM
;
A
#
# COMPACT_ATOMS: atom_id res chain seq x y z
N MET A 1 48.31 49.25 12.13
CA MET A 1 48.21 48.17 13.13
C MET A 1 46.93 47.41 12.85
N CYS A 2 47.07 46.14 12.48
CA CYS A 2 46.01 45.27 11.99
C CYS A 2 45.05 44.81 13.10
N TYR A 3 43.77 44.83 12.80
CA TYR A 3 42.70 44.15 13.53
C TYR A 3 42.85 42.63 13.42
N PRO A 4 42.64 41.86 14.51
CA PRO A 4 42.62 40.42 14.40
C PRO A 4 41.24 39.84 14.82
N TRP A 5 40.82 38.79 14.10
CA TRP A 5 39.78 37.80 14.46
C TRP A 5 38.30 38.08 14.11
N CYS A 6 37.98 38.10 12.81
CA CYS A 6 36.72 37.53 12.31
C CYS A 6 37.00 36.12 11.77
N TYR A 7 37.07 35.13 12.65
CA TYR A 7 37.01 33.73 12.24
C TYR A 7 35.54 33.38 11.92
N LEU A 8 35.21 33.41 10.62
CA LEU A 8 34.06 32.71 10.06
C LEU A 8 34.23 31.20 10.33
N LYS A 9 33.71 30.71 11.46
CA LYS A 9 33.40 29.28 11.61
C LYS A 9 32.31 28.95 10.59
N ARG A 10 32.67 28.32 9.47
CA ARG A 10 31.71 27.56 8.67
C ARG A 10 31.26 26.37 9.53
N ASP A 11 30.00 26.37 9.93
CA ASP A 11 29.40 25.23 10.63
C ASP A 11 29.42 23.99 9.72
N PRO A 12 30.11 22.90 10.10
CA PRO A 12 30.18 21.66 9.30
C PRO A 12 28.80 21.05 9.03
N CYS A 13 27.82 21.34 9.88
CA CYS A 13 26.45 20.83 9.80
C CYS A 13 25.62 21.44 8.64
N SER A 14 26.06 22.57 8.08
CA SER A 14 25.37 23.24 6.96
C SER A 14 25.75 22.66 5.59
N LEU A 15 26.99 22.17 5.45
CA LEU A 15 27.49 21.51 4.24
C LEU A 15 26.84 20.13 4.05
N THR A 16 26.78 19.31 5.11
CA THR A 16 26.16 17.98 5.05
C THR A 16 24.66 18.03 4.76
N ARG A 17 23.96 19.07 5.21
CA ARG A 17 22.54 19.29 4.94
C ARG A 17 22.27 19.74 3.50
N GLY A 18 23.16 20.56 2.94
CA GLY A 18 23.10 20.98 1.54
C GLY A 18 23.45 19.84 0.57
N GLU A 19 24.43 19.00 0.93
CA GLU A 19 24.79 17.80 0.16
C GLU A 19 23.66 16.76 0.16
N GLY A 20 23.01 16.51 1.30
CA GLY A 20 21.85 15.61 1.38
C GLY A 20 20.68 16.08 0.51
N PHE A 21 20.38 17.38 0.49
CA PHE A 21 19.33 17.95 -0.35
C PHE A 21 19.65 17.85 -1.85
N SER A 22 20.93 17.97 -2.21
CA SER A 22 21.38 17.80 -3.60
C SER A 22 21.28 16.34 -4.07
N ILE A 23 21.49 15.38 -3.16
CA ILE A 23 21.35 13.94 -3.45
C ILE A 23 19.86 13.60 -3.66
N GLU A 24 18.98 14.00 -2.72
CA GLU A 24 17.53 13.79 -2.85
C GLU A 24 16.96 14.42 -4.13
N ALA A 25 17.42 15.63 -4.48
CA ALA A 25 17.01 16.29 -5.72
C ALA A 25 17.49 15.52 -6.96
N ALA A 26 18.71 14.98 -6.96
CA ALA A 26 19.23 14.19 -8.07
C ALA A 26 18.46 12.87 -8.24
N GLU A 27 18.16 12.17 -7.14
CA GLU A 27 17.33 10.95 -7.14
C GLU A 27 15.91 11.23 -7.67
N SER A 28 15.31 12.34 -7.25
CA SER A 28 13.99 12.75 -7.72
C SER A 28 14.00 13.08 -9.23
N ILE A 29 15.03 13.77 -9.73
CA ILE A 29 15.16 14.07 -11.17
C ILE A 29 15.32 12.79 -11.97
N GLN A 30 16.14 11.85 -11.47
CA GLN A 30 16.36 10.56 -12.12
C GLN A 30 15.08 9.73 -12.20
N ALA A 31 14.29 9.67 -11.11
CA ALA A 31 13.02 8.96 -11.08
C ALA A 31 11.99 9.54 -12.08
N GLU A 32 11.95 10.87 -12.21
CA GLU A 32 11.08 11.55 -13.18
C GLU A 32 11.54 11.31 -14.63
N ASP A 33 12.85 11.31 -14.89
CA ASP A 33 13.41 11.01 -16.22
C ASP A 33 13.10 9.57 -16.66
N GLU A 34 13.24 8.59 -15.77
CA GLU A 34 12.85 7.20 -16.04
C GLU A 34 11.35 7.05 -16.30
N SER A 35 10.52 7.78 -15.54
CA SER A 35 9.06 7.82 -15.78
C SER A 35 8.72 8.42 -17.15
N ALA A 36 9.43 9.46 -17.57
CA ALA A 36 9.25 10.09 -18.88
C ALA A 36 9.67 9.15 -20.02
N LYS A 37 10.81 8.46 -19.90
CA LYS A 37 11.26 7.44 -20.87
C LYS A 37 10.24 6.30 -21.00
N LEU A 38 9.68 5.83 -19.88
CA LEU A 38 8.65 4.80 -19.85
C LEU A 38 7.39 5.25 -20.60
N CYS A 39 6.92 6.47 -20.35
CA CYS A 39 5.77 7.04 -21.05
C CYS A 39 6.01 7.15 -22.55
N LYS A 40 7.22 7.58 -22.95
CA LYS A 40 7.61 7.66 -24.36
C LYS A 40 7.57 6.30 -25.05
N ARG A 41 8.16 5.26 -24.45
CA ARG A 41 8.12 3.88 -24.97
C ARG A 41 6.70 3.35 -25.14
N ARG A 42 5.81 3.63 -24.17
CA ARG A 42 4.40 3.23 -24.23
C ARG A 42 3.64 3.93 -25.36
N ILE A 43 3.91 5.23 -25.58
CA ILE A 43 3.30 5.99 -26.67
C ILE A 43 3.80 5.48 -28.03
N GLU A 44 5.10 5.18 -28.16
CA GLU A 44 5.67 4.61 -29.39
C GLU A 44 5.03 3.27 -29.73
N HIS A 45 4.91 2.36 -28.76
CA HIS A 45 4.21 1.08 -28.95
C HIS A 45 2.74 1.25 -29.36
N LEU A 46 2.03 2.28 -28.86
CA LEU A 46 0.66 2.55 -29.29
C LEU A 46 0.57 3.03 -30.74
N LYS A 47 1.58 3.77 -31.22
CA LYS A 47 1.65 4.26 -32.61
C LYS A 47 1.95 3.14 -33.62
N GLU A 48 2.64 2.08 -33.21
CA GLU A 48 2.93 0.90 -34.05
C GLU A 48 1.65 0.21 -34.54
N HIS A 49 0.54 0.32 -33.81
CA HIS A 49 -0.76 -0.19 -34.25
C HIS A 49 -1.28 0.49 -35.53
N SER A 50 -0.91 1.75 -35.76
CA SER A 50 -1.32 2.54 -36.93
C SER A 50 -0.44 2.27 -38.16
N SER A 51 0.43 1.26 -38.12
CA SER A 51 1.29 0.91 -39.24
C SER A 51 0.51 0.15 -40.33
N ASP A 52 0.72 0.51 -41.59
CA ASP A 52 0.15 -0.20 -42.75
C ASP A 52 0.81 -1.56 -43.03
N GLN A 53 1.86 -1.92 -42.27
CA GLN A 53 2.60 -3.16 -42.44
C GLN A 53 1.97 -4.34 -41.67
N PRO A 54 1.49 -5.41 -42.35
CA PRO A 54 0.81 -6.53 -41.69
C PRO A 54 1.66 -7.28 -40.67
N ALA A 55 2.98 -7.37 -40.91
CA ALA A 55 3.92 -8.02 -39.99
C ALA A 55 4.07 -7.25 -38.67
N ALA A 56 4.18 -5.93 -38.73
CA ALA A 56 4.27 -5.06 -37.57
C ALA A 56 2.98 -5.13 -36.72
N VAL A 57 1.81 -5.14 -37.39
CA VAL A 57 0.51 -5.30 -36.73
C VAL A 57 0.39 -6.65 -36.00
N ASN A 58 0.92 -7.73 -36.57
CA ASN A 58 0.89 -9.05 -35.93
C ASN A 58 1.80 -9.12 -34.69
N VAL A 59 3.00 -8.51 -34.74
CA VAL A 59 3.88 -8.39 -33.57
C VAL A 59 3.21 -7.58 -32.46
N TRP A 60 2.57 -6.46 -32.82
CA TRP A 60 1.83 -5.63 -31.87
C TRP A 60 0.67 -6.40 -31.20
N LYS A 61 -0.10 -7.17 -31.98
CA LYS A 61 -1.18 -8.01 -31.46
C LYS A 61 -0.66 -9.04 -30.44
N LYS A 62 0.49 -9.65 -30.74
CA LYS A 62 1.15 -10.59 -29.82
C LYS A 62 1.58 -9.89 -28.53
N GLN A 63 2.29 -8.76 -28.63
CA GLN A 63 2.71 -7.99 -27.44
C GLN A 63 1.51 -7.53 -26.60
N ARG A 64 0.41 -7.13 -27.23
CA ARG A 64 -0.84 -6.81 -26.53
C ARG A 64 -1.39 -8.01 -25.75
N MET A 65 -1.40 -9.19 -26.37
CA MET A 65 -1.85 -10.43 -25.72
C MET A 65 -0.95 -10.78 -24.54
N ASP A 66 0.37 -10.72 -24.73
CA ASP A 66 1.35 -10.96 -23.67
C ASP A 66 1.16 -9.98 -22.50
N ARG A 67 0.90 -8.70 -22.80
CA ARG A 67 0.57 -7.69 -21.78
C ARG A 67 -0.67 -8.06 -20.97
N MET A 68 -1.74 -8.48 -21.66
CA MET A 68 -2.99 -8.90 -21.00
C MET A 68 -2.77 -10.15 -20.13
N MET A 69 -1.96 -11.10 -20.60
CA MET A 69 -1.60 -12.30 -19.82
C MET A 69 -0.76 -11.96 -18.60
N VAL A 70 0.27 -11.11 -18.75
CA VAL A 70 1.09 -10.66 -17.60
C VAL A 70 0.22 -9.96 -16.57
N GLU A 71 -0.64 -9.03 -16.99
CA GLU A 71 -1.53 -8.31 -16.08
C GLU A 71 -2.52 -9.25 -15.37
N HIS A 72 -3.05 -10.25 -16.07
CA HIS A 72 -3.89 -11.28 -15.48
C HIS A 72 -3.12 -12.14 -14.47
N LEU A 73 -1.92 -12.60 -14.81
CA LEU A 73 -1.06 -13.38 -13.91
C LEU A 73 -0.71 -12.59 -12.64
N LEU A 74 -0.42 -11.29 -12.76
CA LEU A 74 -0.16 -10.41 -11.62
C LEU A 74 -1.40 -10.29 -10.73
N ARG A 75 -2.58 -10.07 -11.32
CA ARG A 75 -3.85 -10.03 -10.57
C ARG A 75 -4.20 -11.35 -9.88
N CYS A 76 -3.74 -12.48 -10.41
CA CYS A 76 -3.96 -13.80 -9.84
C CYS A 76 -2.84 -14.24 -8.89
N GLY A 77 -1.90 -13.37 -8.53
CA GLY A 77 -0.81 -13.70 -7.61
C GLY A 77 0.34 -14.52 -8.22
N TYR A 78 0.33 -14.79 -9.52
CA TYR A 78 1.39 -15.53 -10.22
C TYR A 78 2.57 -14.63 -10.62
N TYR A 79 3.14 -13.91 -9.65
CA TYR A 79 4.16 -12.88 -9.89
C TYR A 79 5.42 -13.41 -10.59
N SER A 80 5.93 -14.58 -10.18
CA SER A 80 7.15 -15.15 -10.76
C SER A 80 6.97 -15.51 -12.24
N THR A 81 5.82 -16.06 -12.60
CA THR A 81 5.45 -16.39 -13.98
C THR A 81 5.23 -15.12 -14.79
N ALA A 82 4.54 -14.12 -14.23
CA ALA A 82 4.32 -12.83 -14.86
C ALA A 82 5.64 -12.11 -15.21
N VAL A 83 6.59 -12.07 -14.28
CA VAL A 83 7.92 -11.47 -14.49
C VAL A 83 8.69 -12.22 -15.58
N LYS A 84 8.65 -13.55 -15.58
CA LYS A 84 9.30 -14.36 -16.62
C LYS A 84 8.72 -14.11 -18.00
N LEU A 85 7.39 -14.07 -18.12
CA LEU A 85 6.69 -13.78 -19.37
C LEU A 85 7.02 -12.37 -19.88
N ALA A 86 7.01 -11.37 -19.00
CA ALA A 86 7.34 -10.00 -19.37
C ALA A 86 8.78 -9.88 -19.92
N ARG A 87 9.74 -10.56 -19.30
CA ARG A 87 11.14 -10.61 -19.76
C ARG A 87 11.29 -11.31 -21.10
N GLN A 88 10.67 -12.48 -21.25
CA GLN A 88 10.75 -13.27 -22.48
C GLN A 88 10.13 -12.56 -23.68
N SER A 89 9.03 -11.83 -23.45
CA SER A 89 8.36 -11.04 -24.49
C SER A 89 8.94 -9.64 -24.65
N GLY A 90 9.90 -9.22 -23.82
CA GLY A 90 10.52 -7.88 -23.87
C GLY A 90 9.52 -6.74 -23.59
N ILE A 91 8.50 -6.99 -22.78
CA ILE A 91 7.40 -6.04 -22.52
C ILE A 91 7.42 -5.48 -21.09
N GLU A 92 8.52 -5.62 -20.35
CA GLU A 92 8.65 -5.12 -18.96
C GLU A 92 8.24 -3.65 -18.83
N ASP A 93 8.60 -2.81 -19.81
CA ASP A 93 8.24 -1.38 -19.87
C ASP A 93 6.74 -1.13 -20.13
N LEU A 94 6.03 -2.11 -20.67
CA LEU A 94 4.61 -2.00 -21.05
C LEU A 94 3.66 -2.49 -19.94
N VAL A 95 4.19 -3.10 -18.89
CA VAL A 95 3.45 -3.64 -17.75
C VAL A 95 3.85 -2.94 -16.45
N ASN A 96 2.93 -2.83 -15.50
CA ASN A 96 3.18 -2.14 -14.22
C ASN A 96 3.60 -3.13 -13.12
N ILE A 97 4.56 -4.02 -13.37
CA ILE A 97 4.94 -5.11 -12.43
C ILE A 97 5.24 -4.58 -11.02
N GLU A 98 6.02 -3.51 -10.91
CA GLU A 98 6.41 -2.94 -9.62
C GLU A 98 5.22 -2.49 -8.77
N MET A 99 4.16 -1.99 -9.41
CA MET A 99 2.93 -1.59 -8.71
C MET A 99 2.25 -2.79 -8.06
N PHE A 100 2.21 -3.93 -8.76
CA PHE A 100 1.66 -5.17 -8.23
C PHE A 100 2.56 -5.79 -7.15
N LEU A 101 3.89 -5.71 -7.29
CA LEU A 101 4.81 -6.18 -6.25
C LEU A 101 4.74 -5.34 -4.98
N THR A 102 4.56 -4.03 -5.11
CA THR A 102 4.32 -3.14 -3.96
C THR A 102 3.00 -3.52 -3.26
N ALA A 103 1.94 -3.81 -4.02
CA ALA A 103 0.68 -4.27 -3.44
C ALA A 103 0.84 -5.62 -2.73
N LYS A 104 1.56 -6.56 -3.34
CA LYS A 104 1.89 -7.87 -2.76
C LYS A 104 2.60 -7.74 -1.40
N GLU A 105 3.57 -6.83 -1.29
CA GLU A 105 4.29 -6.60 -0.02
C GLU A 105 3.35 -6.14 1.10
N VAL A 106 2.37 -5.29 0.77
CA VAL A 106 1.34 -4.86 1.72
C VAL A 106 0.45 -6.06 2.11
N GLU A 107 0.02 -6.86 1.13
CA GLU A 107 -0.77 -8.08 1.37
C GLU A 107 -0.03 -9.07 2.27
N GLU A 108 1.24 -9.38 1.97
CA GLU A 108 2.07 -10.27 2.80
C GLU A 108 2.29 -9.73 4.22
N SER A 109 2.44 -8.41 4.37
CA SER A 109 2.56 -7.77 5.69
C SER A 109 1.27 -7.86 6.49
N LEU A 110 0.11 -7.76 5.82
CA LEU A 110 -1.20 -7.95 6.43
C LEU A 110 -1.40 -9.42 6.87
N GLU A 111 -1.00 -10.40 6.05
CA GLU A 111 -1.02 -11.82 6.40
C GLU A 111 -0.15 -12.13 7.63
N ARG A 112 1.02 -11.50 7.73
CA ARG A 112 1.92 -11.62 8.89
C ARG A 112 1.44 -10.86 10.11
N GLN A 113 0.32 -10.15 10.02
CA GLN A 113 -0.25 -9.34 11.11
C GLN A 113 0.69 -8.22 11.58
N GLU A 114 1.57 -7.75 10.69
CA GLU A 114 2.53 -6.69 10.99
C GLU A 114 1.88 -5.31 10.82
N THR A 115 1.00 -4.95 11.76
CA THR A 115 0.25 -3.69 11.70
C THR A 115 1.17 -2.46 11.62
N ALA A 116 2.32 -2.49 12.30
CA ALA A 116 3.29 -1.40 12.29
C ALA A 116 3.90 -1.15 10.90
N THR A 117 4.30 -2.22 10.20
CA THR A 117 4.87 -2.17 8.85
C THR A 117 3.83 -1.63 7.85
N CYS A 118 2.60 -2.14 7.89
CA CYS A 118 1.51 -1.66 7.03
C CYS A 118 1.13 -0.20 7.29
N LEU A 119 1.17 0.24 8.55
CA LEU A 119 0.88 1.63 8.91
C LEU A 119 1.99 2.60 8.45
N ALA A 120 3.26 2.19 8.55
CA ALA A 120 4.37 2.96 7.99
C ALA A 120 4.21 3.10 6.47
N TRP A 121 3.90 2.01 5.77
CA TRP A 121 3.63 2.04 4.34
C TRP A 121 2.44 2.95 3.97
N CYS A 122 1.35 2.91 4.74
CA CYS A 122 0.19 3.80 4.56
C CYS A 122 0.57 5.28 4.72
N HIS A 123 1.48 5.58 5.65
CA HIS A 123 1.99 6.93 5.87
C HIS A 123 2.85 7.40 4.68
N ASP A 124 3.79 6.56 4.24
CA ASP A 124 4.75 6.91 3.19
C ASP A 124 4.09 7.05 1.82
N ASN A 125 3.04 6.27 1.57
CA ASN A 125 2.27 6.32 0.32
C ASN A 125 1.04 7.23 0.39
N LYS A 126 0.88 8.02 1.46
CA LYS A 126 -0.32 8.83 1.74
C LYS A 126 -0.71 9.80 0.61
N SER A 127 0.24 10.41 -0.08
CA SER A 127 -0.04 11.30 -1.23
C SER A 127 -0.58 10.53 -2.45
N ARG A 128 -0.07 9.33 -2.71
CA ARG A 128 -0.48 8.44 -3.82
C ARG A 128 -1.86 7.83 -3.56
N LEU A 129 -2.08 7.34 -2.34
CA LEU A 129 -3.35 6.72 -1.93
C LEU A 129 -4.51 7.72 -1.92
N ARG A 130 -4.26 9.00 -1.60
CA ARG A 130 -5.27 10.08 -1.70
C ARG A 130 -5.76 10.34 -3.12
N LYS A 131 -4.91 10.14 -4.14
CA LYS A 131 -5.25 10.38 -5.56
C LYS A 131 -6.14 9.26 -6.14
N MET A 132 -6.01 8.03 -5.64
CA MET A 132 -6.91 6.91 -5.99
C MET A 132 -8.31 7.03 -5.34
N LYS A 133 -8.49 8.05 -4.49
CA LYS A 133 -9.73 8.65 -3.96
C LYS A 133 -10.71 7.76 -3.18
N PHE A 134 -10.95 8.23 -1.95
CA PHE A 134 -12.15 8.08 -1.11
C PHE A 134 -12.60 6.65 -0.77
N SER A 135 -11.76 5.91 -0.04
CA SER A 135 -12.22 4.86 0.89
C SER A 135 -11.00 4.09 1.39
N PHE A 136 -10.07 3.75 0.49
CA PHE A 136 -9.06 2.75 0.81
C PHE A 136 -8.08 3.17 1.90
N GLN A 137 -7.52 4.39 1.85
CA GLN A 137 -6.58 4.83 2.90
C GLN A 137 -7.27 4.97 4.27
N SER A 138 -8.41 5.66 4.32
CA SER A 138 -9.16 5.87 5.56
C SER A 138 -9.76 4.58 6.07
N CYS A 139 -10.01 3.59 5.22
CA CYS A 139 -10.55 2.30 5.64
C CYS A 139 -9.45 1.32 6.05
N LEU A 140 -8.35 1.20 5.28
CA LEU A 140 -7.23 0.32 5.64
C LEU A 140 -6.52 0.81 6.91
N GLU A 141 -6.20 2.11 7.00
CA GLU A 141 -5.59 2.67 8.20
C GLU A 141 -6.52 2.48 9.41
N PHE A 142 -7.82 2.75 9.25
CA PHE A 142 -8.79 2.56 10.31
C PHE A 142 -8.92 1.09 10.75
N SER A 143 -9.02 0.15 9.81
CA SER A 143 -9.04 -1.28 10.09
C SER A 143 -7.77 -1.76 10.82
N LEU A 144 -6.60 -1.23 10.44
CA LEU A 144 -5.35 -1.51 11.13
C LEU A 144 -5.35 -0.97 12.57
N ARG A 145 -5.88 0.24 12.81
CA ARG A 145 -6.02 0.81 14.15
C ARG A 145 -7.02 0.03 15.01
N ILE A 146 -8.11 -0.45 14.42
CA ILE A 146 -9.05 -1.37 15.08
C ILE A 146 -8.34 -2.67 15.48
N GLN A 147 -7.52 -3.24 14.61
CA GLN A 147 -6.75 -4.45 14.92
C GLN A 147 -5.74 -4.22 16.05
N GLU A 148 -5.01 -3.10 16.04
CA GLU A 148 -4.10 -2.72 17.15
C GLU A 148 -4.86 -2.61 18.48
N PHE A 149 -6.06 -2.01 18.45
CA PHE A 149 -6.93 -1.92 19.63
C PHE A 149 -7.34 -3.31 20.14
N ILE A 150 -7.82 -4.19 19.26
CA ILE A 150 -8.19 -5.57 19.60
C ILE A 150 -7.01 -6.31 20.24
N GLU A 151 -5.80 -6.13 19.69
CA GLU A 151 -4.60 -6.79 20.19
C GLU A 151 -4.19 -6.27 21.59
N LEU A 152 -4.36 -4.97 21.86
CA LEU A 152 -4.18 -4.41 23.20
C LEU A 152 -5.18 -4.99 24.21
N ILE A 153 -6.43 -5.20 23.81
CA ILE A 153 -7.45 -5.84 24.65
C ILE A 153 -7.10 -7.32 24.91
N ARG A 154 -6.64 -8.06 23.90
CA ARG A 154 -6.20 -9.47 24.03
C ARG A 154 -5.02 -9.61 25.00
N GLN A 155 -4.08 -8.66 24.98
CA GLN A 155 -2.95 -8.60 25.92
C GLN A 155 -3.35 -8.07 27.31
N ASN A 156 -4.66 -7.82 27.54
CA ASN A 156 -5.21 -7.26 28.76
C ASN A 156 -4.66 -5.86 29.12
N LYS A 157 -4.09 -5.14 28.14
CA LYS A 157 -3.57 -3.77 28.27
C LYS A 157 -4.69 -2.74 28.04
N ARG A 158 -5.75 -2.82 28.85
CA ARG A 158 -6.99 -2.03 28.65
C ARG A 158 -6.77 -0.52 28.68
N MET A 159 -5.90 -0.02 29.57
CA MET A 159 -5.59 1.41 29.64
C MET A 159 -4.85 1.91 28.39
N ASP A 160 -4.00 1.08 27.80
CA ASP A 160 -3.34 1.41 26.52
C ASP A 160 -4.33 1.43 25.37
N ALA A 161 -5.28 0.48 25.34
CA ALA A 161 -6.35 0.45 24.35
C ALA A 161 -7.20 1.74 24.41
N VAL A 162 -7.55 2.21 25.61
CA VAL A 162 -8.27 3.49 25.79
C VAL A 162 -7.45 4.68 25.28
N ARG A 163 -6.15 4.73 25.58
CA ARG A 163 -5.26 5.78 25.05
C ARG A 163 -5.16 5.74 23.53
N HIS A 164 -5.05 4.54 22.97
CA HIS A 164 -5.02 4.30 21.52
C HIS A 164 -6.30 4.82 20.85
N ALA A 165 -7.46 4.42 21.37
CA ALA A 165 -8.76 4.83 20.85
C ALA A 165 -8.93 6.36 20.84
N ARG A 166 -8.57 7.04 21.93
CA ARG A 166 -8.63 8.51 22.01
C ARG A 166 -7.76 9.21 20.96
N LYS A 167 -6.61 8.61 20.64
CA LYS A 167 -5.66 9.18 19.68
C LYS A 167 -6.10 8.95 18.23
N HIS A 168 -6.57 7.75 17.92
CA HIS A 168 -6.76 7.31 16.54
C HIS A 168 -8.23 7.27 16.06
N PHE A 169 -9.20 7.21 16.97
CA PHE A 169 -10.63 7.18 16.62
C PHE A 169 -11.36 8.50 16.88
N SER A 170 -10.64 9.57 17.25
CA SER A 170 -11.23 10.89 17.55
C SER A 170 -11.88 11.56 16.33
N GLN A 171 -11.43 11.21 15.12
CA GLN A 171 -11.96 11.70 13.84
C GLN A 171 -12.88 10.68 13.15
N ALA A 172 -13.30 9.61 13.85
CA ALA A 172 -14.21 8.63 13.26
C ALA A 172 -15.59 9.27 13.04
N GLU A 173 -16.15 9.08 11.84
CA GLU A 173 -17.45 9.64 11.45
C GLU A 173 -18.30 8.62 10.70
N GLY A 174 -19.62 8.84 10.67
CA GLY A 174 -20.56 7.97 9.96
C GLY A 174 -20.47 6.51 10.43
N GLY A 175 -20.37 5.57 9.48
CA GLY A 175 -20.32 4.13 9.78
C GLY A 175 -19.11 3.68 10.61
N GLN A 176 -18.01 4.43 10.62
CA GLN A 176 -16.84 4.12 11.46
C GLN A 176 -17.18 4.21 12.95
N LEU A 177 -18.09 5.12 13.35
CA LEU A 177 -18.48 5.25 14.75
C LEU A 177 -19.19 4.01 15.27
N ASP A 178 -19.95 3.32 14.42
CA ASP A 178 -20.63 2.09 14.82
C ASP A 178 -19.62 0.96 15.08
N GLU A 179 -18.57 0.86 14.25
CA GLU A 179 -17.45 -0.05 14.48
C GLU A 179 -16.66 0.32 15.74
N VAL A 180 -16.35 1.62 15.95
CA VAL A 180 -15.67 2.11 17.17
C VAL A 180 -16.49 1.76 18.41
N ARG A 181 -17.81 1.99 18.40
CA ARG A 181 -18.71 1.65 19.52
C ARG A 181 -18.67 0.17 19.82
N GLN A 182 -18.70 -0.66 18.77
CA GLN A 182 -18.65 -2.11 18.91
C GLN A 182 -17.33 -2.56 19.54
N VAL A 183 -16.17 -2.05 19.10
CA VAL A 183 -14.89 -2.44 19.70
C VAL A 183 -14.68 -1.86 21.10
N MET A 184 -15.18 -0.64 21.37
CA MET A 184 -15.12 -0.05 22.71
C MET A 184 -15.92 -0.87 23.73
N GLY A 185 -16.99 -1.55 23.31
CA GLY A 185 -17.73 -2.51 24.14
C GLY A 185 -16.87 -3.65 24.69
N MET A 186 -15.78 -4.02 24.00
CA MET A 186 -14.86 -5.07 24.46
C MET A 186 -14.12 -4.71 25.77
N LEU A 187 -14.03 -3.42 26.13
CA LEU A 187 -13.43 -2.99 27.40
C LEU A 187 -14.22 -3.50 28.62
N ALA A 188 -15.53 -3.73 28.47
CA ALA A 188 -16.42 -4.16 29.54
C ALA A 188 -16.34 -5.68 29.82
N PHE A 189 -15.73 -6.45 28.92
CA PHE A 189 -15.71 -7.91 28.99
C PHE A 189 -14.29 -8.47 29.10
N PRO A 190 -14.09 -9.62 29.78
CA PRO A 190 -12.80 -10.30 29.79
C PRO A 190 -12.47 -10.88 28.41
N SER A 191 -11.18 -11.11 28.14
CA SER A 191 -10.68 -11.52 26.82
C SER A 191 -11.09 -12.94 26.41
N ASP A 192 -11.58 -13.75 27.35
CA ASP A 192 -12.15 -15.08 27.18
C ASP A 192 -13.69 -15.08 27.06
N THR A 193 -14.31 -13.90 26.90
CA THR A 193 -15.77 -13.76 26.84
C THR A 193 -16.40 -14.64 25.76
N HIS A 194 -17.54 -15.25 26.10
CA HIS A 194 -18.37 -16.02 25.16
C HIS A 194 -19.54 -15.21 24.59
N ILE A 195 -19.61 -13.92 24.91
CA ILE A 195 -20.72 -13.04 24.52
C ILE A 195 -20.52 -12.59 23.06
N SER A 196 -21.52 -12.87 22.21
CA SER A 196 -21.57 -12.36 20.83
C SER A 196 -21.97 -10.86 20.84
N PRO A 197 -21.36 -9.99 20.01
CA PRO A 197 -20.39 -10.25 18.93
C PRO A 197 -18.92 -10.22 19.35
N TYR A 198 -18.62 -10.02 20.64
CA TYR A 198 -17.25 -9.81 21.14
C TYR A 198 -16.38 -11.06 21.07
N LYS A 199 -16.98 -12.25 21.26
CA LYS A 199 -16.30 -13.54 21.04
C LYS A 199 -15.74 -13.64 19.63
N SER A 200 -16.54 -13.32 18.61
CA SER A 200 -16.11 -13.38 17.20
C SER A 200 -15.01 -12.36 16.90
N LEU A 201 -15.09 -11.14 17.45
CA LEU A 201 -14.07 -10.10 17.27
C LEU A 201 -12.74 -10.49 17.91
N LEU A 202 -12.77 -11.07 19.11
CA LEU A 202 -11.58 -11.56 19.81
C LEU A 202 -11.04 -12.85 19.19
N SER A 203 -11.89 -13.65 18.54
CA SER A 203 -11.50 -14.88 17.80
C SER A 203 -11.08 -14.65 16.36
N ILE A 204 -11.06 -13.41 15.82
CA ILE A 204 -10.53 -13.09 14.47
C ILE A 204 -9.09 -13.61 14.26
N ARG A 205 -8.40 -14.00 15.34
CA ARG A 205 -7.14 -14.75 15.29
C ARG A 205 -7.24 -16.13 14.60
N GLN A 206 -8.44 -16.66 14.38
CA GLN A 206 -8.68 -18.04 13.97
C GLN A 206 -9.45 -18.18 12.65
N ASP A 207 -10.09 -17.11 12.20
CA ASP A 207 -10.75 -17.05 10.90
C ASP A 207 -10.14 -15.89 10.13
N ASP A 208 -9.13 -16.22 9.32
CA ASP A 208 -8.60 -15.48 8.19
C ASP A 208 -9.72 -14.78 7.41
N LYS A 209 -10.31 -13.68 7.88
CA LYS A 209 -11.48 -13.04 7.24
C LYS A 209 -11.34 -11.52 7.16
N VAL A 210 -11.49 -10.97 5.95
CA VAL A 210 -11.47 -9.54 5.63
C VAL A 210 -12.86 -9.13 5.17
N ILE A 211 -13.38 -8.02 5.71
CA ILE A 211 -14.69 -7.48 5.32
C ILE A 211 -14.48 -6.40 4.26
N CYS A 212 -15.11 -6.57 3.10
CA CYS A 212 -15.06 -5.58 2.03
C CYS A 212 -15.80 -4.30 2.45
N PRO A 213 -15.15 -3.12 2.52
CA PRO A 213 -15.80 -1.88 2.97
C PRO A 213 -16.87 -1.37 1.99
N ARG A 214 -16.87 -1.88 0.75
CA ARG A 214 -17.79 -1.47 -0.31
C ARG A 214 -19.05 -2.34 -0.38
N THR A 215 -18.91 -3.65 -0.19
CA THR A 215 -20.00 -4.63 -0.31
C THR A 215 -20.48 -5.19 1.02
N LYS A 216 -19.72 -4.97 2.11
CA LYS A 216 -19.93 -5.54 3.46
C LYS A 216 -19.87 -7.07 3.51
N GLU A 217 -19.37 -7.70 2.45
CA GLU A 217 -19.19 -9.15 2.40
C GLU A 217 -17.92 -9.56 3.15
N VAL A 218 -18.00 -10.72 3.81
CA VAL A 218 -16.92 -11.30 4.60
C VAL A 218 -16.18 -12.32 3.73
N PHE A 219 -14.95 -12.02 3.36
CA PHE A 219 -14.09 -12.89 2.56
C PHE A 219 -13.10 -13.57 3.48
N ASN A 220 -12.80 -14.85 3.28
CA ASN A 220 -11.60 -15.38 3.91
C ASN A 220 -10.34 -14.73 3.28
N PHE A 221 -9.21 -14.59 3.97
CA PHE A 221 -7.94 -14.08 3.38
C PHE A 221 -7.56 -14.94 2.15
N SER A 222 -7.76 -16.26 2.25
CA SER A 222 -7.62 -17.20 1.13
C SER A 222 -8.60 -16.97 -0.03
N GLN A 223 -9.68 -16.21 0.19
CA GLN A 223 -10.67 -15.82 -0.82
C GLN A 223 -10.50 -14.34 -1.25
N ALA A 224 -9.74 -13.55 -0.48
CA ALA A 224 -9.48 -12.13 -0.72
C ALA A 224 -8.53 -11.88 -1.90
N GLU A 225 -7.87 -12.93 -2.42
CA GLU A 225 -7.09 -12.96 -3.66
C GLU A 225 -7.85 -12.47 -4.92
N LYS A 226 -9.17 -12.21 -4.84
CA LYS A 226 -10.01 -12.03 -6.04
C LYS A 226 -10.90 -10.79 -6.08
N VAL A 227 -10.83 -9.89 -5.10
CA VAL A 227 -11.84 -8.80 -5.00
C VAL A 227 -11.26 -7.38 -5.15
N TYR A 228 -9.95 -7.18 -5.05
CA TYR A 228 -9.38 -5.84 -4.86
C TYR A 228 -8.42 -5.33 -5.92
N ILE A 229 -8.64 -5.66 -7.21
CA ILE A 229 -8.01 -4.92 -8.31
C ILE A 229 -9.02 -4.76 -9.46
N MET A 230 -9.99 -3.85 -9.26
CA MET A 230 -10.61 -3.09 -10.36
C MET A 230 -10.24 -1.62 -10.21
#